data_AF-A0A1S2R6B4-F1
#
_entry.id   AF-A0A1S2R6B4-F1
#
_cell.length_a   1.000
_cell.length_b   1.000
_cell.length_c   1.000
_cell.angle_alpha   90.00
_cell.angle_beta   90.00
_cell.angle_gamma   90.00
#
_symmetry.space_group_name_H-M   'P 1'
#
loop_
_entity.id
_entity.type
_entity.pdbx_description
1 polymer ?
#
loop_
_entity_poly.entity_id
_entity_poly.type
_entity_poly.pdbx_seq_one_letter_code
_entity_poly.pdbx_strand_id
1 'polypeptide(L)'
;MLLIFMVTQLPYFTGEHTAKALNKVVTKEHNMADVGRGLIDELNFLIRKASHLSAFGILAFLLYKVMGSYRFAWLVAFLYAMTDEWHQSFMPGRMASVKDVLIDGSGALIFLFLTYLVRRKRKEAA
;
A
#
# COMPACT_ATOMS: atom_id res chain seq x y z
N MET A 1 -3.38 8.98 -3.80
CA MET A 1 -2.49 9.27 -4.95
C MET A 1 -1.27 10.06 -4.54
N LEU A 2 -1.33 11.38 -4.34
CA LEU A 2 -0.15 12.21 -4.00
C LEU A 2 0.66 11.73 -2.79
N LEU A 3 0.00 11.31 -1.70
CA LEU A 3 0.69 10.80 -0.51
C LEU A 3 1.38 9.45 -0.77
N ILE A 4 0.71 8.54 -1.48
CA ILE A 4 1.27 7.22 -1.79
C ILE A 4 2.37 7.36 -2.85
N PHE A 5 2.17 8.22 -3.84
CA PHE A 5 3.18 8.63 -4.81
C PHE A 5 4.39 9.27 -4.12
N MET A 6 4.21 10.21 -3.18
CA MET A 6 5.31 10.77 -2.40
C MET A 6 6.04 9.68 -1.60
N VAL A 7 5.31 8.81 -0.89
CA VAL A 7 5.95 7.75 -0.08
C VAL A 7 6.67 6.70 -0.95
N THR A 8 6.20 6.43 -2.17
CA THR A 8 6.71 5.32 -3.01
C THR A 8 7.58 5.74 -4.19
N GLN A 9 7.53 7.01 -4.60
CA GLN A 9 8.21 7.55 -5.78
C GLN A 9 9.11 8.76 -5.43
N LEU A 10 9.17 9.22 -4.17
CA LEU A 10 10.21 10.17 -3.77
C LEU A 10 11.59 9.48 -3.86
N PRO A 11 12.62 10.18 -4.37
CA PRO A 11 13.97 9.65 -4.51
C PRO A 11 14.59 9.15 -3.18
N TYR A 12 14.03 9.53 -2.03
CA TYR A 12 14.43 9.04 -0.71
C TYR A 12 13.97 7.61 -0.39
N PHE A 13 12.94 7.08 -1.07
CA PHE A 13 12.37 5.73 -0.90
C PHE A 13 12.47 4.88 -2.17
N THR A 14 13.20 5.35 -3.18
CA THR A 14 13.55 4.54 -4.36
C THR A 14 14.83 3.74 -4.13
N GLY A 15 14.85 2.49 -4.62
CA GLY A 15 15.97 1.56 -4.47
C GLY A 15 17.35 2.12 -4.86
N GLU A 16 17.44 3.05 -5.82
CA GLU A 16 18.72 3.64 -6.25
C GLU A 16 19.45 4.46 -5.17
N HIS A 17 18.74 5.27 -4.38
CA HIS A 17 19.36 6.12 -3.36
C HIS A 17 19.63 5.35 -2.07
N THR A 18 18.75 4.42 -1.69
CA THR A 18 19.02 3.43 -0.62
C THR A 18 20.23 2.60 -1.00
N ALA A 19 20.32 2.12 -2.25
CA ALA A 19 21.48 1.38 -2.75
C ALA A 19 22.75 2.22 -2.84
N LYS A 20 22.69 3.52 -3.14
CA LYS A 20 23.87 4.44 -3.12
C LYS A 20 24.33 4.77 -1.71
N ALA A 21 23.40 5.10 -0.80
CA ALA A 21 23.71 5.39 0.60
C ALA A 21 24.28 4.15 1.30
N LEU A 22 23.67 2.98 1.05
CA LEU A 22 24.13 1.72 1.60
C LEU A 22 25.38 1.21 0.88
N ASN A 23 25.55 1.36 -0.45
CA ASN A 23 26.83 1.05 -1.10
C ASN A 23 27.96 1.86 -0.48
N LYS A 24 27.76 3.15 -0.19
CA LYS A 24 28.78 3.98 0.45
C LYS A 24 29.16 3.51 1.86
N VAL A 25 28.27 2.78 2.54
CA VAL A 25 28.50 2.17 3.86
C VAL A 25 29.03 0.72 3.74
N VAL A 26 28.58 -0.05 2.75
CA VAL A 26 28.83 -1.50 2.57
C VAL A 26 30.08 -1.79 1.73
N THR A 27 30.43 -0.94 0.75
CA THR A 27 31.70 -1.09 -0.01
C THR A 27 32.94 -0.90 0.85
N LYS A 28 32.80 -0.42 2.09
CA LYS A 28 33.92 -0.32 3.03
C LYS A 28 34.31 -1.68 3.65
N GLU A 29 33.49 -2.73 3.57
CA GLU A 29 33.74 -3.98 4.32
C GLU A 29 33.68 -5.31 3.53
N HIS A 30 32.81 -5.54 2.53
CA HIS A 30 32.88 -6.82 1.76
C HIS A 30 32.16 -6.83 0.40
N ASN A 31 32.69 -7.60 -0.55
CA ASN A 31 32.17 -7.89 -1.90
C ASN A 31 30.84 -8.69 -1.89
N MET A 32 29.81 -8.19 -1.21
CA MET A 32 28.49 -8.83 -1.03
C MET A 32 27.35 -7.94 -1.53
N ALA A 33 27.56 -7.22 -2.64
CA ALA A 33 26.63 -6.21 -3.15
C ALA A 33 25.28 -6.76 -3.63
N ASP A 34 25.20 -8.08 -3.88
CA ASP A 34 24.01 -8.71 -4.48
C ASP A 34 22.94 -9.08 -3.43
N VAL A 35 23.36 -9.58 -2.26
CA VAL A 35 22.45 -9.95 -1.16
C VAL A 35 21.77 -8.72 -0.56
N GLY A 36 22.50 -7.60 -0.46
CA GLY A 36 21.94 -6.34 0.05
C GLY A 36 20.91 -5.71 -0.88
N ARG A 37 21.06 -5.85 -2.20
CA ARG A 37 20.11 -5.30 -3.18
C ARG A 37 18.79 -6.08 -3.19
N GLY A 38 18.84 -7.41 -3.15
CA GLY A 38 17.63 -8.24 -3.09
C GLY A 38 16.77 -7.91 -1.86
N LEU A 39 17.38 -7.76 -0.69
CA LEU A 39 16.68 -7.39 0.54
C LEU A 39 16.04 -5.99 0.45
N ILE A 40 16.71 -5.03 -0.18
CA ILE A 40 16.19 -3.66 -0.36
C ILE A 40 14.96 -3.66 -1.28
N ASP A 41 15.00 -4.44 -2.35
CA ASP A 41 13.87 -4.54 -3.29
C ASP A 41 12.66 -5.23 -2.65
N GLU A 42 12.88 -6.28 -1.86
CA GLU A 42 11.82 -6.95 -1.09
C GLU A 42 11.21 -6.02 -0.03
N LEU A 43 12.04 -5.27 0.71
CA LEU A 43 11.55 -4.31 1.71
C LEU A 43 10.75 -3.18 1.05
N ASN A 44 11.23 -2.63 -0.06
CA ASN A 44 10.49 -1.61 -0.81
C ASN A 44 9.15 -2.13 -1.32
N PHE A 45 9.13 -3.38 -1.80
CA PHE A 45 7.90 -4.04 -2.22
C PHE A 45 6.92 -4.23 -1.05
N LEU A 46 7.42 -4.66 0.11
CA LEU A 46 6.62 -4.87 1.32
C LEU A 46 6.04 -3.55 1.85
N ILE A 47 6.88 -2.51 1.95
CA ILE A 47 6.46 -1.18 2.41
C ILE A 47 5.38 -0.62 1.47
N ARG A 48 5.60 -0.72 0.15
CA ARG A 48 4.64 -0.23 -0.85
C ARG A 48 3.28 -0.91 -0.71
N LYS A 49 3.26 -2.23 -0.55
CA LYS A 49 2.02 -2.99 -0.32
C LYS A 49 1.34 -2.63 0.99
N ALA A 50 2.11 -2.47 2.06
CA ALA A 50 1.56 -2.06 3.36
C ALA A 50 0.96 -0.65 3.31
N SER A 51 1.61 0.29 2.61
CA SER A 51 1.11 1.66 2.42
C SER A 51 -0.18 1.70 1.63
N HIS A 52 -0.29 0.96 0.52
CA HIS A 52 -1.55 0.88 -0.24
C HIS A 52 -2.66 0.23 0.60
N LEU A 53 -2.40 -0.93 1.20
CA LEU A 53 -3.37 -1.65 2.02
C LEU A 53 -3.93 -0.79 3.16
N SER A 54 -3.07 -0.05 3.86
CA SER A 54 -3.49 0.85 4.94
C SER A 54 -4.27 2.08 4.42
N ALA A 55 -3.82 2.70 3.32
CA ALA A 55 -4.51 3.85 2.73
C ALA A 55 -5.92 3.48 2.24
N PHE A 56 -6.07 2.36 1.53
CA PHE A 56 -7.38 1.88 1.06
C PHE A 56 -8.27 1.42 2.22
N GLY A 57 -7.69 0.84 3.28
CA GLY A 57 -8.42 0.51 4.51
C GLY A 57 -9.02 1.75 5.19
N ILE A 58 -8.24 2.82 5.33
CA ILE A 58 -8.70 4.10 5.89
C ILE A 58 -9.76 4.74 4.98
N LEU A 59 -9.56 4.72 3.66
CA LEU A 59 -10.53 5.23 2.69
C LEU A 59 -11.87 4.49 2.82
N ALA A 60 -11.85 3.15 2.88
CA ALA A 60 -13.05 2.35 3.05
C ALA A 60 -13.78 2.66 4.37
N PHE A 61 -13.05 2.87 5.46
CA PHE A 61 -13.61 3.29 6.74
C PHE A 61 -14.31 4.66 6.66
N LEU A 62 -13.68 5.65 6.01
CA LEU A 62 -14.26 6.98 5.81
C LEU A 62 -15.50 6.92 4.91
N LEU A 63 -15.44 6.17 3.81
CA LEU A 63 -16.58 5.93 2.93
C LEU A 63 -17.74 5.27 3.68
N TYR A 64 -17.45 4.31 4.55
CA TYR A 64 -18.47 3.71 5.42
C TYR A 64 -19.11 4.74 6.37
N LYS A 65 -18.32 5.63 6.96
CA LYS A 65 -18.84 6.68 7.85
C LYS A 65 -19.79 7.63 7.12
N VAL A 66 -19.54 7.92 5.84
CA VAL A 66 -20.38 8.80 5.03
C VAL A 66 -21.60 8.08 4.47
N MET A 67 -21.42 6.88 3.91
CA MET A 67 -22.48 6.17 3.18
C MET A 67 -23.34 5.27 4.09
N GLY A 68 -22.87 4.93 5.29
CA GLY A 68 -23.55 4.04 6.24
C GLY A 68 -23.64 2.57 5.80
N SER A 69 -23.22 2.23 4.58
CA SER A 69 -23.29 0.88 4.01
C SER A 69 -21.89 0.32 3.73
N TYR A 70 -21.59 -0.82 4.37
CA TYR A 70 -20.34 -1.56 4.16
C TYR A 70 -20.15 -2.00 2.71
N ARG A 71 -21.24 -2.40 2.04
CA ARG A 71 -21.21 -2.88 0.64
C ARG A 71 -20.81 -1.77 -0.34
N PHE A 72 -21.44 -0.60 -0.20
CA PHE A 72 -21.15 0.53 -1.09
C PHE A 72 -19.77 1.13 -0.78
N ALA A 73 -19.39 1.23 0.49
CA ALA A 73 -18.06 1.70 0.88
C ALA A 73 -16.95 0.82 0.27
N TRP A 74 -17.12 -0.50 0.31
CA TRP A 74 -16.18 -1.42 -0.31
C TRP A 74 -16.15 -1.30 -1.83
N LEU A 75 -17.31 -1.25 -2.49
CA LEU A 75 -17.39 -1.17 -3.95
C LEU A 75 -16.73 0.10 -4.48
N VAL A 76 -16.96 1.25 -3.83
CA VAL A 76 -16.31 2.52 -4.19
C VAL A 76 -14.80 2.46 -3.95
N ALA A 77 -14.36 1.91 -2.81
CA ALA A 77 -12.92 1.73 -2.54
C ALA A 77 -12.25 0.80 -3.57
N PHE A 78 -12.93 -0.26 -3.99
CA PHE A 78 -12.43 -1.21 -4.99
C PHE A 78 -12.31 -0.57 -6.39
N LEU A 79 -13.33 0.18 -6.84
CA LEU A 79 -13.27 0.92 -8.10
C LEU A 79 -12.17 2.00 -8.07
N TYR A 80 -11.95 2.62 -6.90
CA TYR A 80 -10.86 3.57 -6.73
C TYR A 80 -9.48 2.88 -6.82
N ALA A 81 -9.32 1.66 -6.31
CA ALA A 81 -8.10 0.87 -6.45
C ALA A 81 -7.81 0.48 -7.91
N MET A 82 -8.84 0.14 -8.68
CA MET A 82 -8.70 -0.09 -10.13
C MET A 82 -8.19 1.17 -10.85
N THR A 83 -8.74 2.33 -10.47
CA THR A 83 -8.33 3.62 -11.03
C THR A 83 -6.90 3.96 -10.61
N ASP A 84 -6.47 3.62 -9.40
CA ASP A 84 -5.08 3.81 -8.94
C ASP A 84 -4.09 3.03 -9.79
N GLU A 85 -4.28 1.72 -9.96
CA GLU A 85 -3.34 0.92 -10.77
C GLU A 85 -3.36 1.30 -12.25
N TRP A 86 -4.52 1.75 -12.76
CA TRP A 86 -4.57 2.36 -14.08
C TRP A 86 -3.68 3.61 -14.17
N HIS A 87 -3.73 4.51 -13.18
CA HIS A 87 -2.86 5.69 -13.16
C HIS A 87 -1.37 5.33 -13.01
N GLN A 88 -1.07 4.30 -12.21
CA GLN A 88 0.30 3.83 -12.01
C GLN A 88 0.89 3.17 -13.26
N SER A 89 0.05 2.61 -14.13
CA SER A 89 0.46 2.05 -15.43
C SER A 89 1.05 3.08 -16.40
N PHE A 90 0.75 4.36 -16.21
CA PHE A 90 1.35 5.44 -17.01
C PHE A 90 2.77 5.79 -16.58
N MET A 91 3.26 5.20 -15.48
CA MET A 91 4.64 5.41 -15.04
C MET A 91 5.57 4.46 -15.81
N PRO A 92 6.65 4.99 -16.42
CA PRO A 92 7.56 4.19 -17.23
C PRO A 92 8.21 3.08 -16.37
N GLY A 93 8.13 1.84 -16.86
CA GLY A 93 8.70 0.66 -16.19
C GLY A 93 7.76 -0.03 -15.20
N ARG A 94 6.49 0.40 -15.06
CA ARG A 94 5.51 -0.25 -14.17
C ARG A 94 4.34 -0.80 -14.97
N MET A 95 4.05 -2.10 -14.81
CA MET A 95 2.87 -2.74 -15.39
C MET A 95 1.73 -2.79 -14.37
N ALA A 96 0.52 -2.43 -14.79
CA ALA A 96 -0.68 -2.61 -13.98
C ALA A 96 -0.84 -4.09 -13.62
N SER A 97 -1.05 -4.38 -12.34
CA SER A 97 -1.19 -5.73 -11.83
C SER A 97 -2.56 -5.90 -11.19
N VAL A 98 -3.36 -6.83 -11.72
CA VAL A 98 -4.66 -7.20 -11.14
C VAL A 98 -4.48 -7.70 -9.70
N LYS A 99 -3.33 -8.30 -9.37
CA LYS A 99 -3.03 -8.76 -8.02
C LYS A 99 -2.98 -7.60 -7.02
N ASP A 100 -2.48 -6.43 -7.42
CA ASP A 100 -2.36 -5.29 -6.52
C ASP A 100 -3.74 -4.68 -6.22
N VAL A 101 -4.61 -4.59 -7.23
CA VAL A 101 -6.04 -4.21 -7.05
C VAL A 101 -6.76 -5.17 -6.10
N LEU A 102 -6.53 -6.48 -6.22
CA LEU A 102 -7.14 -7.48 -5.34
C LEU A 102 -6.63 -7.37 -3.89
N ILE A 103 -5.33 -7.11 -3.71
CA ILE A 103 -4.74 -6.90 -2.38
C ILE A 103 -5.36 -5.65 -1.74
N ASP A 104 -5.46 -4.55 -2.47
CA ASP A 104 -6.03 -3.30 -1.96
C ASP A 104 -7.52 -3.43 -1.64
N GLY A 105 -8.26 -4.14 -2.51
CA GLY A 105 -9.65 -4.52 -2.29
C GLY A 105 -9.84 -5.40 -1.04
N SER A 106 -8.91 -6.32 -0.79
CA SER A 106 -8.93 -7.16 0.42
C SER A 106 -8.60 -6.37 1.68
N GLY A 107 -7.68 -5.40 1.59
CA GLY A 107 -7.36 -4.46 2.67
C GLY A 107 -8.57 -3.64 3.11
N ALA A 108 -9.34 -3.14 2.13
CA ALA A 108 -10.60 -2.46 2.38
C ALA A 108 -11.63 -3.37 3.10
N LEU A 109 -11.75 -4.65 2.72
CA LEU A 109 -12.64 -5.59 3.42
C LEU A 109 -12.20 -5.83 4.86
N ILE A 110 -10.91 -6.04 5.10
CA ILE A 110 -10.38 -6.32 6.44
C ILE A 110 -10.69 -5.14 7.39
N PHE A 111 -10.44 -3.91 6.96
CA PHE A 111 -10.72 -2.71 7.77
C PHE A 111 -12.22 -2.52 8.03
N LEU A 112 -13.07 -2.75 7.03
CA LEU A 112 -14.52 -2.71 7.19
C LEU A 112 -15.04 -3.80 8.14
N PHE A 113 -14.48 -5.01 8.06
CA PHE A 113 -14.83 -6.12 8.94
C PHE A 113 -14.41 -5.86 10.39
N LEU A 114 -13.19 -5.35 10.62
CA LEU A 114 -12.75 -4.91 11.95
C LEU A 114 -13.67 -3.82 12.52
N THR A 115 -14.06 -2.85 11.69
CA THR A 115 -15.01 -1.80 12.07
C THR A 115 -16.36 -2.38 12.48
N TYR A 116 -16.86 -3.38 11.75
CA TYR A 116 -18.09 -4.08 12.08
C TYR A 116 -18.00 -4.80 13.45
N LEU A 117 -16.91 -5.54 13.71
CA LEU A 117 -16.70 -6.24 14.98
C LEU A 117 -16.64 -5.28 16.17
N VAL A 118 -15.90 -4.18 16.05
CA VAL A 118 -15.79 -3.16 17.11
C VAL A 118 -17.15 -2.53 17.41
N ARG A 119 -17.95 -2.19 16.38
CA ARG A 119 -19.30 -1.63 16.58
C ARG A 119 -20.25 -2.65 17.19
N ARG A 120 -20.17 -3.92 16.82
CA ARG A 120 -20.99 -4.99 17.40
C ARG A 120 -20.71 -5.14 18.90
N LYS A 121 -19.44 -5.23 19.30
CA LYS A 121 -19.06 -5.29 20.72
C LYS A 121 -19.52 -4.07 21.53
N ARG A 122 -19.49 -2.87 20.94
CA ARG A 122 -19.98 -1.64 21.60
C ARG A 122 -21.50 -1.61 21.78
N LYS A 123 -22.26 -2.24 20.88
CA LYS A 123 -23.72 -2.39 21.02
C LYS A 123 -24.10 -3.44 22.06
N GLU A 124 -23.29 -4.49 22.22
CA GLU A 124 -23.51 -5.54 23.23
C GLU A 124 -23.14 -5.05 24.65
N ALA A 125 -22.35 -3.99 24.77
CA ALA A 125 -21.89 -3.41 26.05
C ALA A 125 -22.66 -2.15 26.52
N ALA A 126 -23.67 -1.71 25.76
CA ALA A 126 -24.50 -0.52 26.04
C ALA A 126 -25.95 -0.93 26.21
#